data_AF-A0A3B8WR70-F1
#
_entry.id   AF-A0A3B8WR70-F1
#
_cell.length_a   1.000
_cell.length_b   1.000
_cell.length_c   1.000
_cell.angle_alpha   90.00
_cell.angle_beta   90.00
_cell.angle_gamma   90.00
#
_symmetry.space_group_name_H-M   'P 1'
#
loop_
_entity.id
_entity.type
_entity.pdbx_description
1 polymer ?
#
loop_
_entity_poly.entity_id
_entity_poly.type
_entity_poly.pdbx_seq_one_letter_code
_entity_poly.pdbx_strand_id
1 'polypeptide(L)'
;MNQNNKALLEKMTEKLSTVVQKNFRNAFSTVFLMMIIESIGSAIFLAPMMYFSITEKTTPLTMGISYVLLAAGIICWFLLQAGAFVLFLRMVRGDYVSIGFLFYGFRKFRQFVGSAVFFAGLAALVTVIIRFVIHFTKDTTYDVLAFLDKHFGEINSILVVAAVLLLLTVIISIRFLFLFFVRYDKPEIGTFKSAGIAAGVIRKKILLLIWFVLKSSARYLVLALFYFAASTYFGFKTESAIQSVAHFLFSFLYLLNMYKAFVMAYFAIATFYDETV
;
A
#
# COMPACT_ATOMS: atom_id res chain seq x y z
N MET A 1 -4.45 10.43 -26.03
CA MET A 1 -5.12 9.18 -25.60
C MET A 1 -5.99 8.71 -26.78
N ASN A 2 -5.81 7.47 -27.28
CA ASN A 2 -6.57 6.97 -28.44
C ASN A 2 -8.08 6.82 -28.11
N GLN A 3 -8.97 6.92 -29.10
CA GLN A 3 -10.44 6.84 -28.94
C GLN A 3 -10.89 5.61 -28.13
N ASN A 4 -10.27 4.44 -28.37
CA ASN A 4 -10.57 3.21 -27.63
C ASN A 4 -10.29 3.33 -26.12
N ASN A 5 -9.23 4.05 -25.72
CA ASN A 5 -8.92 4.27 -24.31
C ASN A 5 -9.88 5.26 -23.66
N LYS A 6 -10.45 6.19 -24.43
CA LYS A 6 -11.45 7.15 -23.94
C LYS A 6 -12.76 6.46 -23.63
N ALA A 7 -13.28 5.65 -24.56
CA ALA A 7 -14.48 4.86 -24.36
C ALA A 7 -14.35 3.90 -23.17
N LEU A 8 -13.20 3.22 -23.04
CA LEU A 8 -12.92 2.35 -21.90
C LEU A 8 -12.92 3.14 -20.57
N LEU A 9 -12.31 4.33 -20.53
CA LEU A 9 -12.28 5.17 -19.33
C LEU A 9 -13.69 5.64 -18.93
N GLU A 10 -14.54 6.00 -19.89
CA GLU A 10 -15.92 6.40 -19.63
C GLU A 10 -16.71 5.24 -19.01
N LYS A 11 -16.66 4.06 -19.62
CA LYS A 11 -17.29 2.83 -19.09
C LYS A 11 -16.80 2.50 -17.67
N MET A 12 -15.48 2.54 -17.44
CA MET A 12 -14.91 2.29 -16.11
C MET A 12 -15.35 3.34 -15.08
N THR A 13 -15.48 4.61 -15.48
CA THR A 13 -15.92 5.71 -14.59
C THR A 13 -17.38 5.54 -14.19
N GLU A 14 -18.24 5.19 -15.13
CA GLU A 14 -19.67 4.93 -14.88
C GLU A 14 -19.85 3.76 -13.91
N LYS A 15 -19.20 2.63 -14.19
CA LYS A 15 -19.24 1.45 -13.32
C LYS A 15 -18.71 1.77 -11.92
N LEU A 16 -17.58 2.48 -11.83
CA LEU A 16 -17.01 2.88 -10.55
C LEU A 16 -17.98 3.72 -9.73
N SER A 17 -18.67 4.69 -10.35
CA SER A 17 -19.66 5.53 -9.68
C SER A 17 -20.78 4.69 -9.06
N THR A 18 -21.35 3.77 -9.83
CA THR A 18 -22.42 2.87 -9.38
C THR A 18 -21.97 1.97 -8.22
N VAL A 19 -20.78 1.35 -8.35
CA VAL A 19 -20.21 0.48 -7.32
C VAL A 19 -19.94 1.25 -6.02
N VAL A 20 -19.36 2.45 -6.13
CA VAL A 20 -19.06 3.31 -4.99
C VAL A 20 -20.35 3.71 -4.28
N GLN A 21 -21.37 4.22 -5.00
CA GLN A 21 -22.64 4.62 -4.39
C GLN A 21 -23.27 3.49 -3.56
N LYS A 22 -23.19 2.24 -4.05
CA LYS A 22 -23.76 1.08 -3.35
C LYS A 22 -22.91 0.60 -2.18
N ASN A 23 -21.58 0.59 -2.32
CA ASN A 23 -20.69 -0.14 -1.41
C ASN A 23 -19.76 0.73 -0.56
N PHE A 24 -19.74 2.05 -0.74
CA PHE A 24 -18.73 2.93 -0.14
C PHE A 24 -18.63 2.78 1.37
N ARG A 25 -19.77 2.74 2.09
CA ARG A 25 -19.79 2.59 3.55
C ARG A 25 -19.10 1.30 3.99
N ASN A 26 -19.42 0.19 3.33
CA ASN A 26 -18.86 -1.11 3.67
C ASN A 26 -17.37 -1.16 3.35
N ALA A 27 -16.96 -0.62 2.20
CA ALA A 27 -15.56 -0.54 1.81
C ALA A 27 -14.75 0.38 2.75
N PHE A 28 -15.33 1.51 3.17
CA PHE A 28 -14.72 2.42 4.13
C PHE A 28 -14.45 1.71 5.46
N SER A 29 -15.46 1.02 6.01
CA SER A 29 -15.28 0.24 7.24
C SER A 29 -14.26 -0.89 7.08
N THR A 30 -14.24 -1.57 5.93
CA THR A 30 -13.24 -2.62 5.64
C THR A 30 -11.82 -2.07 5.62
N VAL A 31 -11.56 -0.96 4.90
CA VAL A 31 -10.23 -0.35 4.82
C VAL A 31 -9.79 0.19 6.19
N PHE A 32 -10.73 0.75 6.96
CA PHE A 32 -10.46 1.20 8.32
C PHE A 32 -10.06 0.04 9.24
N LEU A 33 -10.86 -1.04 9.25
CA LEU A 33 -10.55 -2.24 10.03
C LEU A 33 -9.23 -2.87 9.60
N MET A 34 -8.98 -2.91 8.29
CA MET A 34 -7.73 -3.39 7.71
C MET A 34 -6.54 -2.59 8.24
N MET A 35 -6.59 -1.25 8.25
CA MET A 35 -5.51 -0.44 8.80
C MET A 35 -5.26 -0.72 10.29
N ILE A 36 -6.32 -0.92 11.08
CA ILE A 36 -6.19 -1.30 12.50
C ILE A 36 -5.48 -2.67 12.62
N ILE A 37 -5.92 -3.67 11.86
CA ILE A 37 -5.34 -5.02 11.89
C ILE A 37 -3.89 -5.00 11.40
N GLU A 38 -3.56 -4.26 10.35
CA GLU A 38 -2.20 -4.09 9.85
C GLU A 38 -1.31 -3.40 10.88
N SER A 39 -1.83 -2.39 11.58
CA SER A 39 -1.09 -1.69 12.65
C SER A 39 -0.82 -2.61 13.83
N ILE A 40 -1.83 -3.36 14.29
CA ILE A 40 -1.68 -4.34 15.38
C ILE A 40 -0.73 -5.46 14.96
N GLY A 41 -0.89 -6.00 13.75
CA GLY A 41 -0.01 -7.03 13.19
C GLY A 41 1.43 -6.54 13.12
N SER A 42 1.64 -5.33 12.59
CA SER A 42 2.96 -4.70 12.55
C SER A 42 3.54 -4.55 13.95
N ALA A 43 2.76 -4.13 14.95
CA ALA A 43 3.24 -4.07 16.34
C ALA A 43 3.66 -5.45 16.88
N ILE A 44 2.87 -6.50 16.64
CA ILE A 44 3.18 -7.87 17.09
C ILE A 44 4.49 -8.39 16.49
N PHE A 45 4.77 -8.10 15.22
CA PHE A 45 5.98 -8.61 14.54
C PHE A 45 7.20 -7.67 14.68
N LEU A 46 7.01 -6.36 14.69
CA LEU A 46 8.08 -5.36 14.76
C LEU A 46 8.53 -5.05 16.20
N ALA A 47 7.64 -5.10 17.20
CA ALA A 47 8.03 -4.78 18.58
C ALA A 47 9.07 -5.78 19.13
N PRO A 48 8.94 -7.11 18.94
CA PRO A 48 9.98 -8.05 19.37
C PRO A 48 11.29 -7.87 18.58
N MET A 49 11.22 -7.56 17.28
CA MET A 49 12.39 -7.23 16.47
C MET A 49 13.15 -6.02 17.03
N MET A 50 12.41 -4.94 17.35
CA MET A 50 12.99 -3.73 17.92
C MET A 50 13.57 -4.00 19.31
N TYR A 51 12.88 -4.79 20.14
CA TYR A 51 13.38 -5.21 21.44
C TYR A 51 14.74 -5.92 21.32
N PHE A 52 14.85 -6.97 20.48
CA PHE A 52 16.11 -7.68 20.26
C PHE A 52 17.23 -6.79 19.70
N SER A 53 16.89 -5.75 18.94
CA SER A 53 17.86 -4.81 18.38
C SER A 53 18.42 -3.81 19.42
N ILE A 54 17.69 -3.56 20.50
CA ILE A 54 18.04 -2.56 21.52
C ILE A 54 18.67 -3.21 22.76
N THR A 55 18.13 -4.33 23.24
CA THR A 55 18.51 -4.90 24.55
C THR A 55 19.62 -5.94 24.48
N GLU A 56 19.86 -6.58 23.33
CA GLU A 56 20.86 -7.62 23.20
C GLU A 56 22.05 -7.16 22.36
N LYS A 57 23.28 -7.53 22.75
CA LYS A 57 24.41 -7.50 21.81
C LYS A 57 23.99 -8.39 20.65
N THR A 58 23.72 -7.80 19.49
CA THR A 58 23.12 -8.48 18.33
C THR A 58 23.90 -9.76 17.99
N THR A 59 23.41 -10.90 18.47
CA THR A 59 23.96 -12.21 18.14
C THR A 59 23.42 -12.66 16.79
N PRO A 60 24.13 -13.53 16.05
CA PRO A 60 23.60 -14.08 14.80
C PRO A 60 22.21 -14.72 14.96
N LEU A 61 21.93 -15.34 16.11
CA LEU A 61 20.63 -15.94 16.43
C LEU A 61 19.52 -14.88 16.53
N THR A 62 19.76 -13.79 17.27
CA THR A 62 18.77 -12.71 17.47
C THR A 62 18.49 -11.94 16.19
N MET A 63 19.51 -11.75 15.34
CA MET A 63 19.34 -11.23 13.99
C MET A 63 18.50 -12.18 13.13
N GLY A 64 18.77 -13.48 13.18
CA GLY A 64 17.99 -14.50 12.47
C GLY A 64 16.51 -14.48 12.85
N ILE A 65 16.20 -14.48 14.15
CA ILE A 65 14.82 -14.40 14.66
C ILE A 65 14.15 -13.10 14.21
N SER A 66 14.86 -11.97 14.27
CA SER A 66 14.37 -10.67 13.82
C SER A 66 13.95 -10.67 12.34
N TYR A 67 14.77 -11.26 11.47
CA TYR A 67 14.43 -11.38 10.05
C TYR A 67 13.25 -12.32 9.79
N VAL A 68 13.13 -13.41 10.54
CA VAL A 68 12.00 -14.33 10.44
C VAL A 68 10.69 -13.63 10.85
N LEU A 69 10.70 -12.88 11.96
CA LEU A 69 9.54 -12.11 12.41
C LEU A 69 9.14 -11.04 11.41
N LEU A 70 10.12 -10.32 10.84
CA LEU A 70 9.87 -9.31 9.81
C LEU A 70 9.27 -9.94 8.54
N ALA A 71 9.82 -11.08 8.08
CA ALA A 71 9.28 -11.80 6.94
C ALA A 71 7.85 -12.30 7.20
N ALA A 72 7.58 -12.85 8.39
CA ALA A 72 6.25 -13.29 8.78
C ALA A 72 5.25 -12.13 8.81
N GLY A 73 5.64 -10.98 9.37
CA GLY A 73 4.80 -9.78 9.39
C GLY A 73 4.46 -9.26 8.00
N ILE A 74 5.44 -9.20 7.09
CA ILE A 74 5.21 -8.80 5.70
C ILE A 74 4.29 -9.79 4.98
N ILE A 75 4.47 -11.10 5.19
CA ILE A 75 3.59 -12.12 4.59
C ILE A 75 2.16 -11.98 5.13
N CYS A 76 1.98 -11.80 6.44
CA CYS A 76 0.69 -11.54 7.06
C CYS A 76 0.03 -10.29 6.47
N TRP A 77 0.78 -9.22 6.28
CA TRP A 77 0.31 -7.99 5.63
C TRP A 77 -0.21 -8.29 4.22
N PHE A 78 0.56 -8.97 3.38
CA PHE A 78 0.14 -9.30 2.02
C PHE A 78 -1.02 -10.30 1.96
N LEU A 79 -1.19 -11.19 2.93
CA LEU A 79 -2.36 -12.07 3.03
C LEU A 79 -3.63 -11.29 3.36
N LEU A 80 -3.54 -10.28 4.22
CA LEU A 80 -4.66 -9.39 4.51
C LEU A 80 -5.02 -8.54 3.28
N GLN A 81 -4.02 -8.00 2.61
CA GLN A 81 -4.17 -7.29 1.33
C GLN A 81 -4.86 -8.18 0.29
N ALA A 82 -4.48 -9.45 0.18
CA ALA A 82 -5.14 -10.40 -0.73
C ALA A 82 -6.64 -10.53 -0.42
N GLY A 83 -7.03 -10.62 0.86
CA GLY A 83 -8.43 -10.64 1.27
C GLY A 83 -9.17 -9.35 0.94
N ALA A 84 -8.54 -8.19 1.16
CA ALA A 84 -9.08 -6.90 0.76
C ALA A 84 -9.30 -6.82 -0.76
N PHE A 85 -8.31 -7.19 -1.58
CA PHE A 85 -8.46 -7.24 -3.03
C PHE A 85 -9.64 -8.12 -3.46
N VAL A 86 -9.73 -9.35 -2.95
CA VAL A 86 -10.86 -10.25 -3.25
C VAL A 86 -12.20 -9.61 -2.86
N LEU A 87 -12.27 -8.98 -1.70
CA LEU A 87 -13.47 -8.30 -1.22
C LEU A 87 -13.89 -7.16 -2.16
N PHE A 88 -12.95 -6.31 -2.57
CA PHE A 88 -13.22 -5.21 -3.51
C PHE A 88 -13.64 -5.70 -4.89
N LEU A 89 -13.01 -6.76 -5.40
CA LEU A 89 -13.38 -7.37 -6.68
C LEU A 89 -14.82 -7.92 -6.65
N ARG A 90 -15.19 -8.62 -5.57
CA ARG A 90 -16.56 -9.10 -5.37
C ARG A 90 -17.58 -7.96 -5.28
N MET A 91 -17.25 -6.87 -4.59
CA MET A 91 -18.11 -5.67 -4.55
C MET A 91 -18.33 -5.06 -5.94
N VAL A 92 -17.28 -5.01 -6.77
CA VAL A 92 -17.35 -4.52 -8.16
C VAL A 92 -18.23 -5.42 -9.02
N ARG A 93 -18.12 -6.75 -8.85
CA ARG A 93 -18.93 -7.74 -9.58
C ARG A 93 -20.37 -7.86 -9.09
N GLY A 94 -20.69 -7.25 -7.95
CA GLY A 94 -22.02 -7.34 -7.34
C GLY A 94 -22.28 -8.66 -6.60
N ASP A 95 -21.23 -9.42 -6.30
CA ASP A 95 -21.31 -10.66 -5.53
C ASP A 95 -21.62 -10.39 -4.05
N TYR A 96 -22.05 -11.44 -3.33
CA TYR A 96 -22.17 -11.36 -1.86
C TYR A 96 -20.81 -11.05 -1.21
N VAL A 97 -20.82 -10.08 -0.28
CA VAL A 97 -19.63 -9.64 0.46
C VAL A 97 -19.96 -9.48 1.93
N SER A 98 -19.07 -9.99 2.78
CA SER A 98 -19.08 -9.79 4.23
C SER A 98 -17.67 -9.39 4.71
N ILE A 99 -17.58 -8.82 5.91
CA ILE A 99 -16.30 -8.40 6.48
C ILE A 99 -15.32 -9.57 6.66
N GLY A 100 -15.83 -10.80 6.79
CA GLY A 100 -15.01 -12.01 6.87
C GLY A 100 -14.17 -12.28 5.62
N PHE A 101 -14.52 -11.70 4.46
CA PHE A 101 -13.69 -11.79 3.26
C PHE A 101 -12.36 -11.03 3.39
N LEU A 102 -12.21 -10.12 4.36
CA LEU A 102 -10.91 -9.52 4.68
C LEU A 102 -9.87 -10.58 5.05
N PHE A 103 -10.30 -11.70 5.67
CA PHE A 103 -9.44 -12.82 6.03
C PHE A 103 -9.40 -13.92 4.96
N TYR A 104 -9.90 -13.66 3.74
CA TYR A 104 -9.97 -14.68 2.69
C TYR A 104 -8.58 -15.20 2.30
N GLY A 105 -7.56 -14.33 2.27
CA GLY A 105 -6.17 -14.73 2.02
C GLY A 105 -5.66 -15.75 3.05
N PHE A 106 -6.00 -15.57 4.33
CA PHE A 106 -5.69 -16.52 5.40
C PHE A 106 -6.51 -17.81 5.29
N ARG A 107 -7.81 -17.72 5.04
CA ARG A 107 -8.68 -18.90 4.88
C ARG A 107 -8.26 -19.78 3.71
N LYS A 108 -7.79 -19.16 2.62
CA LYS A 108 -7.24 -19.83 1.43
C LYS A 108 -5.72 -19.71 1.40
N PHE A 109 -5.07 -19.94 2.55
CA PHE A 109 -3.62 -19.76 2.72
C PHE A 109 -2.80 -20.41 1.60
N ARG A 110 -3.02 -21.69 1.29
CA ARG A 110 -2.29 -22.40 0.22
C ARG A 110 -2.41 -21.74 -1.15
N GLN A 111 -3.52 -21.05 -1.41
CA GLN A 111 -3.75 -20.33 -2.66
C GLN A 111 -2.95 -19.01 -2.71
N PHE A 112 -2.90 -18.27 -1.62
CA PHE A 112 -2.38 -16.89 -1.60
C PHE A 112 -0.97 -16.75 -1.03
N VAL A 113 -0.49 -17.70 -0.21
CA VAL A 113 0.82 -17.61 0.45
C VAL A 113 1.95 -17.43 -0.55
N GLY A 114 1.93 -18.16 -1.68
CA GLY A 114 2.96 -18.01 -2.70
C GLY A 114 2.99 -16.59 -3.30
N SER A 115 1.83 -15.95 -3.45
CA SER A 115 1.74 -14.56 -3.93
C SER A 115 2.16 -13.55 -2.86
N ALA A 116 1.84 -13.80 -1.58
CA ALA A 116 2.31 -12.99 -0.47
C ALA A 116 3.84 -13.05 -0.33
N VAL A 117 4.42 -14.26 -0.42
CA VAL A 117 5.88 -14.48 -0.44
C VAL A 117 6.52 -13.81 -1.66
N PHE A 118 5.88 -13.86 -2.82
CA PHE A 118 6.37 -13.16 -4.02
C PHE A 118 6.49 -11.64 -3.78
N PHE A 119 5.46 -11.00 -3.23
CA PHE A 119 5.54 -9.57 -2.89
C PHE A 119 6.52 -9.26 -1.76
N ALA A 120 6.60 -10.13 -0.74
CA ALA A 120 7.60 -10.01 0.32
C ALA A 120 9.02 -10.07 -0.26
N GLY A 121 9.27 -10.96 -1.22
CA GLY A 121 10.53 -11.07 -1.95
C GLY A 121 10.85 -9.82 -2.77
N LEU A 122 9.86 -9.19 -3.42
CA LEU A 122 10.05 -7.93 -4.12
C LEU A 122 10.45 -6.79 -3.16
N ALA A 123 9.77 -6.67 -2.00
CA ALA A 123 10.12 -5.69 -0.98
C ALA A 123 11.53 -5.94 -0.39
N ALA A 124 11.88 -7.20 -0.17
CA ALA A 124 13.22 -7.59 0.26
C ALA A 124 14.29 -7.23 -0.78
N LEU A 125 14.03 -7.49 -2.07
CA LEU A 125 14.94 -7.13 -3.16
C LEU A 125 15.20 -5.62 -3.22
N VAL A 126 14.15 -4.80 -3.09
CA VAL A 126 14.28 -3.33 -3.05
C VAL A 126 15.16 -2.90 -1.87
N THR A 127 14.94 -3.51 -0.69
CA THR A 127 15.70 -3.22 0.52
C THR A 127 17.19 -3.59 0.36
N VAL A 128 17.48 -4.73 -0.28
CA VAL A 128 18.85 -5.17 -0.58
C VAL A 128 19.54 -4.21 -1.54
N ILE A 129 18.87 -3.80 -2.62
CA ILE A 129 19.41 -2.85 -3.60
C ILE A 129 19.77 -1.52 -2.91
N ILE A 130 18.89 -1.01 -2.05
CA ILE A 130 19.15 0.26 -1.36
C ILE A 130 20.30 0.12 -0.35
N ARG A 131 20.36 -0.98 0.41
CA ARG A 131 21.50 -1.23 1.30
C ARG A 131 22.82 -1.31 0.52
N PHE A 132 22.80 -1.95 -0.64
CA PHE A 132 23.96 -2.01 -1.53
C PHE A 132 24.38 -0.61 -1.99
N VAL A 133 23.44 0.22 -2.47
CA VAL A 133 23.72 1.60 -2.89
C VAL A 133 24.27 2.44 -1.74
N ILE A 134 23.70 2.33 -0.53
CA ILE A 134 24.19 3.04 0.66
C ILE A 134 25.61 2.59 1.02
N HIS A 135 25.89 1.29 0.99
CA HIS A 135 27.23 0.78 1.32
C HIS A 135 28.29 1.29 0.32
N PHE A 136 28.01 1.23 -0.98
CA PHE A 136 28.94 1.71 -2.00
C PHE A 136 29.13 3.23 -2.00
N THR A 137 28.12 4.00 -1.59
CA THR A 137 28.23 5.46 -1.52
C THR A 137 28.99 5.93 -0.28
N LYS A 138 28.90 5.20 0.85
CA LYS A 138 29.69 5.46 2.05
C LYS A 138 31.21 5.41 1.81
N ASP A 139 31.66 4.50 0.94
CA ASP A 139 33.09 4.33 0.63
C ASP A 139 33.58 5.31 -0.48
N THR A 140 32.71 6.19 -0.97
CA THR A 140 33.05 7.23 -1.95
C THR A 140 33.10 8.61 -1.30
N THR A 141 33.59 9.62 -2.03
CA THR A 141 33.57 11.03 -1.61
C THR A 141 32.16 11.58 -1.36
N TYR A 142 31.11 10.83 -1.73
CA TYR A 142 29.71 11.21 -1.58
C TYR A 142 28.97 10.25 -0.63
N ASP A 143 29.18 10.41 0.69
CA ASP A 143 28.35 9.73 1.67
C ASP A 143 26.92 10.32 1.63
N VAL A 144 26.01 9.55 1.05
CA VAL A 144 24.61 9.92 0.86
C VAL A 144 23.89 10.10 2.20
N LEU A 145 24.22 9.30 3.22
CA LEU A 145 23.58 9.44 4.53
C LEU A 145 24.09 10.69 5.23
N ALA A 146 25.40 10.93 5.25
CA ALA A 146 25.95 12.16 5.81
C ALA A 146 25.44 13.41 5.07
N PHE A 147 25.27 13.34 3.75
CA PHE A 147 24.65 14.41 2.97
C PHE A 147 23.20 14.66 3.40
N LEU A 148 22.38 13.61 3.51
CA LEU A 148 20.98 13.73 3.91
C LEU A 148 20.85 14.21 5.35
N ASP A 149 21.65 13.70 6.27
CA ASP A 149 21.68 14.13 7.67
C ASP A 149 22.06 15.60 7.78
N LYS A 150 23.04 16.06 6.99
CA LYS A 150 23.45 17.47 6.95
C LYS A 150 22.35 18.41 6.45
N HIS A 151 21.51 17.97 5.50
CA HIS A 151 20.50 18.83 4.88
C HIS A 151 19.12 18.73 5.54
N PHE A 152 18.77 17.58 6.08
CA PHE A 152 17.43 17.31 6.60
C PHE A 152 17.41 16.96 8.09
N GLY A 153 18.54 16.58 8.69
CA GLY A 153 18.61 16.02 10.04
C GLY A 153 18.31 14.52 10.07
N GLU A 154 18.79 13.84 11.10
CA GLU A 154 18.80 12.36 11.22
C GLU A 154 17.40 11.72 11.11
N ILE A 155 16.39 12.29 11.76
CA ILE A 155 15.02 11.75 11.70
C ILE A 155 14.45 11.89 10.29
N ASN A 156 14.69 13.03 9.64
CA ASN A 156 14.16 13.30 8.31
C ASN A 156 14.91 12.52 7.23
N SER A 157 16.21 12.24 7.41
CA SER A 157 16.97 11.39 6.48
C SER A 157 16.44 9.96 6.46
N ILE A 158 16.09 9.40 7.63
CA ILE A 158 15.44 8.09 7.76
C ILE A 158 14.09 8.10 7.02
N LEU A 159 13.28 9.15 7.21
CA LEU A 159 11.99 9.29 6.52
C LEU A 159 12.15 9.39 5.00
N VAL A 160 13.18 10.10 4.51
CA VAL A 160 13.50 10.19 3.08
C VAL A 160 13.88 8.82 2.53
N VAL A 161 14.75 8.08 3.21
CA VAL A 161 15.13 6.71 2.80
C VAL A 161 13.92 5.77 2.79
N ALA A 162 13.06 5.85 3.81
CA ALA A 162 11.81 5.08 3.88
C ALA A 162 10.86 5.44 2.72
N ALA A 163 10.72 6.73 2.39
CA ALA A 163 9.91 7.18 1.27
C ALA A 163 10.43 6.65 -0.08
N VAL A 164 11.75 6.66 -0.29
CA VAL A 164 12.38 6.11 -1.50
C VAL A 164 12.18 4.59 -1.58
N LEU A 165 12.37 3.85 -0.48
CA LEU A 165 12.10 2.41 -0.39
C LEU A 165 10.65 2.10 -0.80
N LEU A 166 9.71 2.85 -0.23
CA LEU A 166 8.28 2.67 -0.50
C LEU A 166 7.96 2.98 -1.97
N LEU A 167 8.50 4.08 -2.52
CA LEU A 167 8.29 4.45 -3.92
C LEU A 167 8.81 3.39 -4.89
N LEU A 168 10.03 2.90 -4.69
CA LEU A 168 10.60 1.84 -5.54
C LEU A 168 9.82 0.53 -5.42
N THR A 169 9.38 0.18 -4.21
CA THR A 169 8.52 -0.98 -4.00
C THR A 169 7.23 -0.84 -4.79
N VAL A 170 6.56 0.32 -4.74
CA VAL A 170 5.35 0.59 -5.54
C VAL A 170 5.63 0.47 -7.04
N ILE A 171 6.72 1.07 -7.54
CA ILE A 171 7.09 1.06 -8.97
C ILE A 171 7.32 -0.37 -9.48
N ILE A 172 7.95 -1.24 -8.68
CA ILE A 172 8.21 -2.62 -9.07
C ILE A 172 6.93 -3.46 -8.93
N SER A 173 6.20 -3.29 -7.83
CA SER A 173 4.99 -4.07 -7.51
C SER A 173 3.79 -3.72 -8.38
N ILE A 174 3.72 -2.52 -8.97
CA ILE A 174 2.57 -2.11 -9.80
C ILE A 174 2.35 -3.05 -10.99
N ARG A 175 3.43 -3.64 -11.55
CA ARG A 175 3.32 -4.62 -12.65
C ARG A 175 2.61 -5.91 -12.22
N PHE A 176 2.58 -6.20 -10.93
CA PHE A 176 1.98 -7.40 -10.36
C PHE A 176 0.72 -7.10 -9.56
N LEU A 177 0.18 -5.87 -9.63
CA LEU A 177 -0.96 -5.42 -8.83
C LEU A 177 -2.16 -6.37 -8.89
N PHE A 178 -2.41 -6.98 -10.05
CA PHE A 178 -3.52 -7.91 -10.27
C PHE A 178 -3.24 -9.37 -9.90
N LEU A 179 -2.07 -9.68 -9.33
CA LEU A 179 -1.70 -11.05 -8.97
C LEU A 179 -2.75 -11.72 -8.08
N PHE A 180 -3.24 -11.02 -7.05
CA PHE A 180 -4.25 -11.57 -6.16
C PHE A 180 -5.60 -11.79 -6.84
N PHE A 181 -6.01 -10.91 -7.77
CA PHE A 181 -7.24 -11.12 -8.56
C PHE A 181 -7.12 -12.32 -9.49
N VAL A 182 -5.99 -12.46 -10.20
CA VAL A 182 -5.74 -13.61 -11.08
C VAL A 182 -5.73 -14.90 -10.29
N ARG A 183 -5.13 -14.92 -9.09
CA ARG A 183 -5.15 -16.10 -8.21
C ARG A 183 -6.54 -16.41 -7.70
N TYR A 184 -7.38 -15.41 -7.45
CA TYR A 184 -8.78 -15.60 -7.06
C TYR A 184 -9.60 -16.22 -8.21
N ASP A 185 -9.47 -15.70 -9.42
CA ASP A 185 -10.22 -16.18 -10.59
C ASP A 185 -9.71 -17.51 -11.13
N LYS A 186 -8.40 -17.79 -11.01
CA LYS A 186 -7.73 -18.99 -11.54
C LYS A 186 -6.93 -19.70 -10.44
N PRO A 187 -7.58 -20.38 -9.49
CA PRO A 187 -6.94 -21.00 -8.32
C PRO A 187 -5.96 -22.13 -8.69
N GLU A 188 -6.15 -22.78 -9.82
CA GLU A 188 -5.31 -23.90 -10.30
C GLU A 188 -3.92 -23.46 -10.77
N ILE A 189 -3.74 -22.17 -11.10
CA ILE A 189 -2.52 -21.68 -11.77
C ILE A 189 -1.49 -21.19 -10.76
N GLY A 190 -0.28 -21.77 -10.74
CA GLY A 190 0.80 -21.35 -9.84
C GLY A 190 1.14 -19.84 -9.84
N THR A 191 1.74 -19.36 -8.75
CA THR A 191 2.03 -17.93 -8.52
C THR A 191 2.77 -17.26 -9.67
N PHE A 192 3.87 -17.86 -10.16
CA PHE A 192 4.68 -17.24 -11.21
C PHE A 192 3.93 -17.10 -12.54
N LYS A 193 3.14 -18.10 -12.92
CA LYS A 193 2.30 -18.02 -14.12
C LYS A 193 1.19 -16.96 -13.94
N SER A 194 0.61 -16.87 -12.75
CA SER A 194 -0.35 -15.81 -12.40
C SER A 194 0.29 -14.41 -12.44
N ALA A 195 1.54 -14.27 -11.98
CA ALA A 195 2.30 -13.02 -12.03
C ALA A 195 2.59 -12.61 -13.47
N GLY A 196 2.93 -13.57 -14.35
CA GLY A 196 3.07 -13.32 -15.78
C GLY A 196 1.78 -12.83 -16.44
N ILE A 197 0.63 -13.42 -16.09
CA ILE A 197 -0.68 -12.95 -16.55
C ILE A 197 -0.96 -11.54 -16.04
N ALA A 198 -0.79 -11.28 -14.74
CA ALA A 198 -1.00 -9.96 -14.13
C ALA A 198 -0.12 -8.88 -14.81
N ALA A 199 1.17 -9.17 -15.01
CA ALA A 199 2.08 -8.28 -15.73
C ALA A 199 1.66 -8.06 -17.19
N GLY A 200 1.16 -9.10 -17.86
CA GLY A 200 0.63 -9.03 -19.21
C GLY A 200 -0.55 -8.07 -19.34
N VAL A 201 -1.49 -8.11 -18.40
CA VAL A 201 -2.67 -7.22 -18.35
C VAL A 201 -2.24 -5.75 -18.22
N ILE A 202 -1.25 -5.47 -17.38
CA ILE A 202 -0.82 -4.09 -17.06
C ILE A 202 0.14 -3.52 -18.10
N ARG A 203 0.96 -4.35 -18.77
CA ARG A 203 2.13 -3.92 -19.58
C ARG A 203 1.85 -2.76 -20.55
N LYS A 204 0.71 -2.79 -21.26
CA LYS A 204 0.34 -1.74 -22.25
C LYS A 204 -0.62 -0.68 -21.72
N LYS A 205 -1.17 -0.89 -20.51
CA LYS A 205 -2.22 -0.04 -19.93
C LYS A 205 -1.80 0.61 -18.61
N ILE A 206 -0.53 0.54 -18.22
CA ILE A 206 -0.03 1.07 -16.94
C ILE A 206 -0.32 2.56 -16.74
N LEU A 207 -0.10 3.39 -17.76
CA LEU A 207 -0.40 4.82 -17.68
C LEU A 207 -1.91 5.07 -17.56
N LEU A 208 -2.73 4.26 -18.23
CA LEU A 208 -4.19 4.34 -18.12
C LEU A 208 -4.66 3.94 -16.72
N LEU A 209 -4.08 2.90 -16.13
CA LEU A 209 -4.35 2.47 -14.76
C LEU A 209 -3.98 3.57 -13.76
N ILE A 210 -2.75 4.10 -13.82
CA ILE A 210 -2.28 5.18 -12.94
C ILE A 210 -3.20 6.39 -13.08
N TRP A 211 -3.50 6.80 -14.31
CA TRP A 211 -4.40 7.92 -14.57
C TRP A 211 -5.80 7.68 -14.01
N PHE A 212 -6.37 6.49 -14.20
CA PHE A 212 -7.71 6.15 -13.71
C PHE A 212 -7.78 6.16 -12.18
N VAL A 213 -6.78 5.56 -11.50
CA VAL A 213 -6.69 5.53 -10.04
C VAL A 213 -6.47 6.93 -9.44
N LEU A 214 -5.62 7.75 -10.08
CA LEU A 214 -5.43 9.14 -9.66
C LEU A 214 -6.70 9.96 -9.89
N LYS A 215 -7.35 9.82 -11.06
CA LYS A 215 -8.59 10.53 -11.40
C LYS A 215 -9.72 10.17 -10.44
N SER A 216 -9.88 8.90 -10.08
CA SER A 216 -10.93 8.46 -9.15
C SER A 216 -10.72 8.99 -7.73
N SER A 217 -9.47 9.20 -7.33
CA SER A 217 -9.09 9.61 -5.98
C SER A 217 -8.81 11.12 -5.86
N ALA A 218 -8.71 11.84 -6.99
CA ALA A 218 -8.20 13.20 -7.08
C ALA A 218 -8.90 14.18 -6.13
N ARG A 219 -10.24 14.17 -6.11
CA ARG A 219 -11.02 15.06 -5.24
C ARG A 219 -10.61 14.93 -3.77
N TYR A 220 -10.48 13.69 -3.29
CA TYR A 220 -10.13 13.42 -1.90
C TYR A 220 -8.65 13.70 -1.63
N LEU A 221 -7.76 13.42 -2.59
CA LEU A 221 -6.33 13.77 -2.48
C LEU A 221 -6.11 15.29 -2.40
N VAL A 222 -6.80 16.08 -3.22
CA VAL A 222 -6.72 17.55 -3.17
C VAL A 222 -7.22 18.09 -1.83
N LEU A 223 -8.35 17.56 -1.33
CA LEU A 223 -8.86 17.93 0.00
C LEU A 223 -7.89 17.51 1.10
N ALA A 224 -7.30 16.32 1.02
CA ALA A 224 -6.29 15.87 1.97
C ALA A 224 -5.07 16.80 1.97
N LEU A 225 -4.55 17.19 0.80
CA LEU A 225 -3.44 18.13 0.68
C LEU A 225 -3.78 19.50 1.31
N PHE A 226 -4.99 20.01 1.06
CA PHE A 226 -5.46 21.25 1.67
C PHE A 226 -5.49 21.14 3.21
N TYR A 227 -6.08 20.07 3.75
CA TYR A 227 -6.15 19.88 5.20
C TYR A 227 -4.79 19.59 5.84
N PHE A 228 -3.87 18.95 5.13
CA PHE A 228 -2.49 18.78 5.56
C PHE A 228 -1.75 20.12 5.65
N ALA A 229 -1.88 20.98 4.64
CA ALA A 229 -1.31 22.33 4.65
C ALA A 229 -1.91 23.20 5.77
N ALA A 230 -3.23 23.10 6.00
CA ALA A 230 -3.88 23.77 7.12
C ALA A 230 -3.38 23.24 8.48
N SER A 231 -3.34 21.91 8.65
CA SER A 231 -2.85 21.25 9.88
C SER A 231 -1.41 21.67 10.21
N THR A 232 -0.52 21.68 9.23
CA THR A 232 0.87 22.12 9.41
C THR A 232 0.95 23.60 9.79
N TYR A 233 0.20 24.49 9.11
CA TYR A 233 0.15 25.91 9.45
C TYR A 233 -0.27 26.16 10.91
N PHE A 234 -1.30 25.44 11.40
CA PHE A 234 -1.75 25.55 12.79
C PHE A 234 -0.86 24.81 13.79
N GLY A 235 -0.07 23.83 13.35
CA GLY A 235 0.83 23.04 14.20
C GLY A 235 2.16 23.73 14.54
N PHE A 236 2.66 24.62 13.68
CA PHE A 236 3.94 25.34 13.92
C PHE A 236 3.85 26.45 14.97
N LYS A 237 2.64 26.84 15.41
CA LYS A 237 2.42 27.97 16.32
C LYS A 237 1.37 27.62 17.38
N THR A 238 1.42 26.46 18.01
CA THR A 238 0.48 26.11 19.09
C THR A 238 0.83 26.87 20.38
N GLU A 239 0.42 28.14 20.43
CA GLU A 239 0.49 28.99 21.63
C GLU A 239 -0.88 29.09 22.33
N SER A 240 -1.98 28.70 21.65
CA SER A 240 -3.34 28.78 22.16
C SER A 240 -4.15 27.48 21.99
N ALA A 241 -5.11 27.25 22.91
CA ALA A 241 -6.01 26.10 22.86
C ALA A 241 -6.84 26.03 21.56
N ILE A 242 -7.18 27.18 20.97
CA ILE A 242 -7.92 27.28 19.71
C ILE A 242 -7.08 26.71 18.55
N GLN A 243 -5.78 27.02 18.50
CA GLN A 243 -4.87 26.48 17.48
C GLN A 243 -4.71 24.96 17.63
N SER A 244 -4.66 24.44 18.85
CA SER A 244 -4.59 22.99 19.09
C SER A 244 -5.85 22.27 18.63
N VAL A 245 -7.04 22.82 18.89
CA VAL A 245 -8.31 22.28 18.39
C VAL A 245 -8.37 22.34 16.86
N ALA A 246 -7.95 23.46 16.26
CA ALA A 246 -7.89 23.59 14.81
C ALA A 246 -6.92 22.58 14.18
N HIS A 247 -5.72 22.44 14.73
CA HIS A 247 -4.74 21.43 14.29
C HIS A 247 -5.34 20.02 14.37
N PHE A 248 -5.98 19.66 15.47
CA PHE A 248 -6.64 18.36 15.62
C PHE A 248 -7.74 18.13 14.57
N LEU A 249 -8.63 19.10 14.38
CA LEU A 249 -9.71 19.01 13.38
C LEU A 249 -9.17 18.86 11.95
N PHE A 250 -8.17 19.66 11.57
CA PHE A 250 -7.56 19.56 10.24
C PHE A 250 -6.79 18.25 10.05
N SER A 251 -6.08 17.77 11.07
CA SER A 251 -5.43 16.46 11.04
C SER A 251 -6.43 15.32 10.90
N PHE A 252 -7.58 15.40 11.58
CA PHE A 252 -8.66 14.43 11.43
C PHE A 252 -9.28 14.47 10.02
N LEU A 253 -9.55 15.66 9.49
CA LEU A 253 -10.07 15.84 8.13
C LEU A 253 -9.08 15.37 7.06
N TYR A 254 -7.79 15.62 7.25
CA TYR A 254 -6.72 15.09 6.42
C TYR A 254 -6.78 13.56 6.39
N LEU A 255 -6.76 12.92 7.56
CA LEU A 255 -6.83 11.46 7.69
C LEU A 255 -8.09 10.92 6.99
N LEU A 256 -9.25 11.49 7.27
CA LEU A 256 -10.52 11.07 6.67
C LEU A 256 -10.49 11.12 5.14
N ASN A 257 -9.97 12.19 4.54
CA ASN A 257 -9.90 12.32 3.09
C ASN A 257 -8.84 11.38 2.48
N MET A 258 -7.73 11.15 3.17
CA MET A 258 -6.76 10.11 2.76
C MET A 258 -7.42 8.72 2.73
N TYR A 259 -8.19 8.36 3.75
CA TYR A 259 -8.94 7.10 3.76
C TYR A 259 -9.93 6.99 2.60
N LYS A 260 -10.69 8.05 2.32
CA LYS A 260 -11.62 8.06 1.18
C LYS A 260 -10.86 7.90 -0.15
N ALA A 261 -9.70 8.55 -0.31
CA ALA A 261 -8.83 8.36 -1.46
C ALA A 261 -8.37 6.91 -1.60
N PHE A 262 -7.93 6.26 -0.51
CA PHE A 262 -7.54 4.85 -0.52
C PHE A 262 -8.70 3.93 -0.94
N VAL A 263 -9.90 4.12 -0.39
CA VAL A 263 -11.09 3.34 -0.77
C VAL A 263 -11.39 3.50 -2.28
N MET A 264 -11.33 4.73 -2.80
CA MET A 264 -11.51 4.99 -4.23
C MET A 264 -10.44 4.33 -5.08
N ALA A 265 -9.18 4.30 -4.62
CA ALA A 265 -8.10 3.61 -5.30
C ALA A 265 -8.34 2.09 -5.36
N TYR A 266 -8.73 1.45 -4.25
CA TYR A 266 -9.07 0.02 -4.25
C TYR A 266 -10.21 -0.32 -5.20
N PHE A 267 -11.29 0.46 -5.19
CA PHE A 267 -12.39 0.28 -6.15
C PHE A 267 -11.94 0.49 -7.59
N ALA A 268 -11.11 1.52 -7.85
CA ALA A 268 -10.62 1.79 -9.20
C ALA A 268 -9.72 0.66 -9.71
N ILE A 269 -8.84 0.12 -8.87
CA ILE A 269 -7.97 -1.02 -9.20
C ILE A 269 -8.81 -2.26 -9.53
N ALA A 270 -9.81 -2.59 -8.69
CA ALA A 270 -10.71 -3.72 -8.93
C ALA A 270 -11.58 -3.52 -10.19
N THR A 271 -12.13 -2.33 -10.39
CA THR A 271 -12.93 -1.98 -11.58
C THR A 271 -12.10 -2.09 -12.85
N PHE A 272 -10.85 -1.60 -12.81
CA PHE A 272 -9.95 -1.68 -13.94
C PHE A 272 -9.66 -3.14 -14.32
N TYR A 273 -9.38 -3.99 -13.33
CA TYR A 273 -9.16 -5.41 -13.57
C TYR A 273 -10.37 -6.06 -14.25
N ASP A 274 -11.57 -5.86 -13.70
CA ASP A 274 -12.80 -6.48 -14.19
C ASP A 274 -13.22 -6.02 -15.59
N GLU A 275 -12.81 -4.82 -16.01
CA GLU A 275 -13.09 -4.28 -17.34
C GLU A 275 -11.98 -4.57 -18.36
N THR A 276 -10.84 -5.13 -17.93
CA THR A 276 -9.69 -5.36 -18.81
C THR A 276 -9.31 -6.82 -19.02
N VAL A 277 -9.85 -7.72 -18.21
CA VAL A 277 -9.65 -9.18 -18.25
C VAL A 277 -10.96 -9.86 -18.62
#